data_AF-A0A0E0PF00-F1
#
_entry.id   AF-A0A0E0PF00-F1
#
_cell.length_a   1.000
_cell.length_b   1.000
_cell.length_c   1.000
_cell.angle_alpha   90.00
_cell.angle_beta   90.00
_cell.angle_gamma   90.00
#
_symmetry.space_group_name_H-M   'P 1'
#
loop_
_entity.id
_entity.type
_entity.pdbx_description
1 polymer ?
#
loop_
_entity_poly.entity_id
_entity_poly.type
_entity_poly.pdbx_seq_one_letter_code
_entity_poly.pdbx_strand_id
1 'polypeptide(L)'
;MAARVLPLLLVVVVAAAMARAPTAHAWGKEGHYMVCKIAEGFLTKEAATAVKELLPGWAGGELAETCSWADTERFRGNRLPELSVHAMIDKTLRTIMYGYGYGDCHNTNGEKDMCVVGAINNYTNALEDSSSPYDPTESLMFLAHFVGDVHQPLHCGHVKDLGGNTIIVHWYTRKSNLHHVWDVNVIETALKEFYNEDVSTMIKAIKMNITDEWSTEEKQWETCRSRTKTCADK
;
A
#
# COMPACT_ATOMS: atom_id res chain seq x y z
N MET A 1 -6.01 44.79 21.81
CA MET A 1 -5.51 44.10 20.59
C MET A 1 -4.91 42.71 20.85
N ALA A 2 -4.33 42.42 22.03
CA ALA A 2 -3.70 41.12 22.31
C ALA A 2 -4.64 39.89 22.36
N ALA A 3 -5.91 40.06 22.75
CA ALA A 3 -6.85 38.95 22.94
C ALA A 3 -7.32 38.26 21.64
N ARG A 4 -7.16 38.89 20.47
CA ARG A 4 -7.52 38.31 19.15
C ARG A 4 -6.35 37.63 18.44
N VAL A 5 -5.14 37.78 18.97
CA VAL A 5 -3.90 37.22 18.39
C VAL A 5 -3.66 35.80 18.87
N LEU A 6 -4.02 35.51 20.13
CA LEU A 6 -3.88 34.18 20.74
C LEU A 6 -4.72 33.07 20.04
N PRO A 7 -5.99 33.31 19.65
CA PRO A 7 -6.76 32.32 18.90
C PRO A 7 -6.19 32.09 17.50
N LEU A 8 -5.69 33.14 16.86
CA LEU A 8 -5.09 33.07 15.53
C LEU A 8 -3.77 32.28 15.55
N LEU A 9 -2.93 32.50 16.56
CA LEU A 9 -1.71 31.71 16.78
C LEU A 9 -2.03 30.25 17.09
N LEU A 10 -3.07 29.99 17.88
CA LEU A 10 -3.50 28.61 18.17
C LEU A 10 -4.00 27.90 16.91
N VAL A 11 -4.79 28.58 16.07
CA VAL A 11 -5.26 28.05 14.78
C VAL A 11 -4.10 27.80 13.82
N VAL A 12 -3.11 28.71 13.74
CA VAL A 12 -1.92 28.53 12.90
C VAL A 12 -1.04 27.39 13.39
N VAL A 13 -0.87 27.23 14.71
CA VAL A 13 -0.10 26.12 15.30
C VAL A 13 -0.80 24.78 15.09
N VAL A 14 -2.13 24.72 15.25
CA VAL A 14 -2.93 23.52 14.99
C VAL A 14 -2.93 23.17 13.50
N ALA A 15 -3.05 24.15 12.60
CA ALA A 15 -2.94 23.93 11.15
C ALA A 15 -1.53 23.46 10.74
N ALA A 16 -0.47 24.03 11.32
CA ALA A 16 0.91 23.62 11.08
C ALA A 16 1.23 22.23 11.67
N ALA A 17 0.53 21.82 12.74
CA ALA A 17 0.62 20.47 13.30
C ALA A 17 -0.13 19.45 12.42
N MET A 18 -1.27 19.81 11.84
CA MET A 18 -1.98 18.95 10.87
C MET A 18 -1.23 18.78 9.55
N ALA A 19 -0.45 19.78 9.12
CA ALA A 19 0.44 19.67 7.94
C ALA A 19 1.70 18.80 8.19
N ARG A 20 1.90 18.30 9.41
CA ARG A 20 3.03 17.42 9.80
C ARG A 20 2.58 16.00 10.14
N ALA A 21 1.37 15.59 9.74
CA ALA A 21 1.05 14.17 9.73
C ALA A 21 2.10 13.48 8.82
N PRO A 22 2.82 12.45 9.30
CA PRO A 22 3.65 11.64 8.43
C PRO A 22 2.79 11.16 7.26
N THR A 23 3.30 11.36 6.05
CA THR A 23 2.77 10.65 4.90
C THR A 23 3.06 9.18 5.17
N ALA A 24 2.08 8.47 5.70
CA ALA A 24 2.07 7.01 5.62
C ALA A 24 1.87 6.70 4.15
N HIS A 25 3.00 6.57 3.47
CA HIS A 25 3.04 5.87 2.20
C HIS A 25 2.82 4.42 2.52
N ALA A 26 2.12 3.74 1.64
CA ALA A 26 2.43 2.38 1.29
C ALA A 26 3.94 2.10 1.16
N TRP A 27 4.33 0.93 0.66
CA TRP A 27 5.69 0.80 0.12
C TRP A 27 6.12 2.08 -0.63
N GLY A 28 7.37 2.49 -0.49
CA GLY A 28 7.88 3.61 -1.26
C GLY A 28 7.67 3.40 -2.76
N LYS A 29 7.87 4.46 -3.56
CA LYS A 29 7.71 4.41 -5.02
C LYS A 29 8.43 3.19 -5.63
N GLU A 30 9.66 2.93 -5.19
CA GLU A 30 10.49 1.81 -5.63
C GLU A 30 9.85 0.46 -5.27
N GLY A 31 9.32 0.30 -4.06
CA GLY A 31 8.66 -0.94 -3.64
C GLY A 31 7.43 -1.25 -4.49
N HIS A 32 6.56 -0.26 -4.71
CA HIS A 32 5.40 -0.42 -5.61
C HIS A 32 5.78 -0.74 -7.04
N TYR A 33 6.77 -0.02 -7.55
CA TYR A 33 7.27 -0.27 -8.90
C TYR A 33 7.75 -1.72 -9.03
N MET A 34 8.56 -2.19 -8.08
CA MET A 34 9.07 -3.57 -8.09
C MET A 34 7.95 -4.61 -7.99
N VAL A 35 7.00 -4.46 -7.06
CA VAL A 35 5.87 -5.40 -6.91
C VAL A 35 5.11 -5.53 -8.23
N CYS A 36 4.74 -4.41 -8.84
CA CYS A 36 4.01 -4.42 -10.10
C CYS A 36 4.84 -4.92 -11.28
N LYS A 37 6.12 -4.57 -11.34
CA LYS A 37 7.03 -5.04 -12.40
C LYS A 37 7.29 -6.54 -12.33
N ILE A 38 7.30 -7.09 -11.11
CA ILE A 38 7.33 -8.54 -10.90
C ILE A 38 6.01 -9.14 -11.39
N ALA A 39 4.86 -8.61 -10.93
CA ALA A 39 3.53 -9.12 -11.29
C ALA A 39 3.29 -9.15 -12.81
N GLU A 40 3.70 -8.13 -13.55
CA GLU A 40 3.64 -8.10 -15.03
C GLU A 40 4.26 -9.33 -15.68
N GLY A 41 5.33 -9.88 -15.08
CA GLY A 41 6.01 -11.06 -15.55
C GLY A 41 5.25 -12.38 -15.36
N PHE A 42 4.20 -12.36 -14.53
CA PHE A 42 3.37 -13.54 -14.19
C PHE A 42 1.94 -13.44 -14.74
N LEU A 43 1.56 -12.31 -15.35
CA LEU A 43 0.25 -12.19 -16.01
C LEU A 43 0.13 -13.18 -17.16
N THR A 44 -1.06 -13.78 -17.31
CA THR A 44 -1.39 -14.52 -18.54
C THR A 44 -1.45 -13.55 -19.72
N LYS A 45 -1.45 -14.07 -20.96
CA LYS A 45 -1.51 -13.23 -22.15
C LYS A 45 -2.80 -12.39 -22.20
N GLU A 46 -3.89 -12.97 -21.75
CA GLU A 46 -5.21 -12.34 -21.68
C GLU A 46 -5.19 -11.21 -20.64
N ALA A 47 -4.69 -11.48 -19.42
CA ALA A 47 -4.58 -10.48 -18.37
C ALA A 47 -3.63 -9.34 -18.75
N ALA A 48 -2.48 -9.65 -19.36
CA ALA A 48 -1.54 -8.64 -19.82
C ALA A 48 -2.12 -7.74 -20.93
N THR A 49 -2.99 -8.29 -21.78
CA THR A 49 -3.69 -7.51 -22.80
C THR A 49 -4.72 -6.58 -22.16
N ALA A 50 -5.57 -7.11 -21.28
CA ALA A 50 -6.58 -6.32 -20.57
C ALA A 50 -5.95 -5.19 -19.72
N VAL A 51 -4.84 -5.48 -19.02
CA VAL A 51 -4.08 -4.48 -18.27
C VAL A 51 -3.62 -3.36 -19.21
N LYS A 52 -2.97 -3.68 -20.34
CA LYS A 52 -2.49 -2.68 -21.30
C LYS A 52 -3.60 -1.82 -21.89
N GLU A 53 -4.78 -2.39 -22.11
CA GLU A 53 -5.94 -1.66 -22.62
C GLU A 53 -6.50 -0.66 -21.61
N LEU A 54 -6.42 -0.98 -20.31
CA LEU A 54 -6.88 -0.11 -19.23
C LEU A 54 -5.85 0.95 -18.85
N LEU A 55 -4.56 0.73 -19.09
CA LEU A 55 -3.53 1.66 -18.64
C LEU A 55 -3.59 3.01 -19.36
N PRO A 56 -3.38 4.11 -18.63
CA PRO A 56 -3.33 5.43 -19.24
C PRO A 56 -2.09 5.58 -20.14
N GLY A 57 -2.19 6.40 -21.18
CA GLY A 57 -1.12 6.51 -22.19
C GLY A 57 0.24 6.96 -21.64
N TRP A 58 0.29 7.70 -20.52
CA TRP A 58 1.53 8.11 -19.88
C TRP A 58 2.30 6.95 -19.23
N ALA A 59 1.63 5.84 -18.93
CA ALA A 59 2.24 4.65 -18.34
C ALA A 59 3.05 3.84 -19.38
N GLY A 60 2.99 4.18 -20.66
CA GLY A 60 3.76 3.51 -21.71
C GLY A 60 3.42 2.01 -21.88
N GLY A 61 2.25 1.58 -21.40
CA GLY A 61 1.86 0.17 -21.39
C GLY A 61 2.48 -0.66 -20.26
N GLU A 62 3.05 -0.01 -19.24
CA GLU A 62 3.59 -0.66 -18.05
C GLU A 62 2.75 -0.32 -16.80
N LEU A 63 2.20 -1.35 -16.16
CA LEU A 63 1.47 -1.27 -14.90
C LEU A 63 2.36 -0.67 -13.80
N ALA A 64 3.65 -1.03 -13.79
CA ALA A 64 4.61 -0.59 -12.78
C ALA A 64 4.73 0.94 -12.67
N GLU A 65 4.58 1.67 -13.78
CA GLU A 65 4.58 3.14 -13.80
C GLU A 65 3.39 3.74 -13.03
N THR A 66 2.30 2.99 -12.89
CA THR A 66 1.06 3.44 -12.26
C THR A 66 0.91 3.07 -10.79
N CYS A 67 1.72 2.14 -10.28
CA CYS A 67 1.47 1.54 -8.97
C CYS A 67 1.74 2.45 -7.76
N SER A 68 2.35 3.60 -7.97
CA SER A 68 2.49 4.66 -6.95
C SER A 68 1.45 5.78 -7.10
N TRP A 69 0.55 5.70 -8.10
CA TRP A 69 -0.41 6.76 -8.39
C TRP A 69 -1.42 6.98 -7.26
N ALA A 70 -1.89 5.91 -6.60
CA ALA A 70 -2.90 6.02 -5.54
C ALA A 70 -2.42 6.91 -4.37
N ASP A 71 -1.13 6.84 -4.02
CA ASP A 71 -0.48 7.72 -3.05
C ASP A 71 -0.51 9.21 -3.45
N THR A 72 -0.47 9.50 -4.75
CA THR A 72 -0.54 10.88 -5.27
C THR A 72 -1.96 11.43 -5.28
N GLU A 73 -2.96 10.56 -5.47
CA GLU A 73 -4.37 10.95 -5.53
C GLU A 73 -5.06 10.98 -4.16
N ARG A 74 -4.46 10.39 -3.12
CA ARG A 74 -4.92 10.53 -1.72
C ARG A 74 -5.23 11.97 -1.31
N PHE A 75 -4.56 12.95 -1.92
CA PHE A 75 -4.70 14.38 -1.62
C PHE A 75 -5.68 15.13 -2.53
N ARG A 76 -6.28 14.47 -3.53
CA ARG A 76 -7.14 15.08 -4.54
C ARG A 76 -8.62 14.73 -4.30
N GLY A 77 -9.32 15.65 -3.65
CA GLY A 77 -10.78 15.61 -3.45
C GLY A 77 -11.25 14.75 -2.27
N ASN A 78 -12.56 14.77 -1.99
CA ASN A 78 -13.24 13.92 -1.00
C ASN A 78 -13.40 12.46 -1.48
N ARG A 79 -12.55 11.99 -2.40
CA ARG A 79 -12.66 10.64 -3.00
C ARG A 79 -12.06 9.55 -2.13
N LEU A 80 -11.11 9.89 -1.26
CA LEU A 80 -10.42 8.94 -0.39
C LEU A 80 -10.25 9.44 1.07
N PRO A 81 -11.25 10.08 1.70
CA PRO A 81 -11.15 10.35 3.12
C PRO A 81 -11.27 8.99 3.82
N GLU A 82 -10.19 8.55 4.47
CA GLU A 82 -10.20 7.38 5.37
C GLU A 82 -10.10 5.99 4.73
N LEU A 83 -9.55 5.86 3.51
CA LEU A 83 -8.69 4.69 3.25
C LEU A 83 -7.38 4.96 3.99
N SER A 84 -7.44 4.93 5.33
CA SER A 84 -6.29 4.56 6.10
C SER A 84 -5.88 3.21 5.53
N VAL A 85 -4.82 3.24 4.71
CA VAL A 85 -4.11 2.12 4.10
C VAL A 85 -3.73 1.03 5.12
N HIS A 86 -3.93 1.34 6.39
CA HIS A 86 -3.71 0.46 7.48
C HIS A 86 -4.93 -0.41 7.80
N ALA A 87 -4.76 -1.72 7.68
CA ALA A 87 -5.50 -2.67 8.50
C ALA A 87 -4.99 -2.51 9.95
N MET A 88 -5.46 -1.47 10.65
CA MET A 88 -4.98 -1.23 12.01
C MET A 88 -5.62 -2.24 12.96
N ILE A 89 -4.80 -3.05 13.62
CA ILE A 89 -5.26 -4.01 14.61
C ILE A 89 -5.62 -3.25 15.90
N ASP A 90 -6.93 -3.09 16.17
CA ASP A 90 -7.42 -2.63 17.48
C ASP A 90 -7.88 -3.83 18.32
N LYS A 91 -6.99 -4.33 19.20
CA LYS A 91 -7.42 -4.77 20.53
C LYS A 91 -6.29 -5.12 21.49
N THR A 92 -6.63 -4.87 22.74
CA THR A 92 -6.01 -5.18 24.04
C THR A 92 -5.62 -6.65 24.30
N LEU A 93 -5.39 -7.47 23.28
CA LEU A 93 -5.01 -8.87 23.45
C LEU A 93 -3.65 -9.10 22.83
N ARG A 94 -2.82 -9.89 23.52
CA ARG A 94 -1.46 -10.30 23.13
C ARG A 94 -1.51 -11.25 21.91
N THR A 95 -2.17 -10.85 20.83
CA THR A 95 -2.40 -11.66 19.65
C THR A 95 -2.02 -10.85 18.42
N ILE A 96 -0.95 -11.27 17.75
CA ILE A 96 -0.49 -10.74 16.46
C ILE A 96 -1.33 -11.42 15.37
N MET A 97 -2.64 -11.19 15.36
CA MET A 97 -3.52 -11.77 14.35
C MET A 97 -4.45 -10.68 13.84
N TYR A 98 -4.28 -10.33 12.57
CA TYR A 98 -5.32 -9.65 11.81
C TYR A 98 -6.48 -10.63 11.58
N GLY A 99 -7.70 -10.15 11.75
CA GLY A 99 -8.89 -10.94 11.54
C GLY A 99 -9.97 -10.17 10.80
N TYR A 100 -10.13 -10.42 9.50
CA TYR A 100 -11.20 -9.78 8.72
C TYR A 100 -12.59 -10.16 9.29
N GLY A 101 -12.77 -11.43 9.66
CA GLY A 101 -13.96 -11.92 10.36
C GLY A 101 -14.10 -11.48 11.83
N TYR A 102 -13.04 -10.93 12.44
CA TYR A 102 -13.02 -10.45 13.82
C TYR A 102 -13.32 -8.94 13.94
N GLY A 103 -13.52 -8.28 12.80
CA GLY A 103 -13.98 -6.90 12.71
C GLY A 103 -12.86 -5.87 12.68
N ASP A 104 -11.64 -6.23 12.28
CA ASP A 104 -10.48 -5.32 12.21
C ASP A 104 -10.48 -4.44 10.93
N CYS A 105 -11.31 -4.77 9.93
CA CYS A 105 -11.44 -3.97 8.71
C CYS A 105 -12.53 -2.91 8.86
N HIS A 106 -12.18 -1.76 9.43
CA HIS A 106 -13.07 -0.61 9.57
C HIS A 106 -12.30 0.71 9.65
N ASN A 107 -12.98 1.83 9.39
CA ASN A 107 -12.42 3.17 9.64
C ASN A 107 -12.62 3.60 11.10
N THR A 108 -12.15 4.79 11.45
CA THR A 108 -12.30 5.37 12.80
C THR A 108 -13.74 5.57 13.24
N ASN A 109 -14.69 5.60 12.30
CA ASN A 109 -16.13 5.71 12.58
C ASN A 109 -16.80 4.33 12.76
N GLY A 110 -16.05 3.24 12.59
CA GLY A 110 -16.56 1.87 12.70
C GLY A 110 -17.30 1.38 11.46
N GLU A 111 -17.20 2.09 10.34
CA GLU A 111 -17.74 1.66 9.05
C GLU A 111 -16.92 0.47 8.55
N LYS A 112 -17.62 -0.64 8.28
CA LYS A 112 -16.99 -1.90 7.87
C LYS A 112 -16.37 -1.77 6.48
N ASP A 113 -15.37 -2.62 6.22
CA ASP A 113 -14.69 -2.76 4.93
C ASP A 113 -13.85 -1.53 4.50
N MET A 114 -13.74 -0.54 5.37
CA MET A 114 -12.91 0.65 5.17
C MET A 114 -11.46 0.39 5.60
N CYS A 115 -10.81 -0.58 4.95
CA CYS A 115 -9.39 -0.91 5.12
C CYS A 115 -8.80 -1.46 3.81
N VAL A 116 -7.47 -1.67 3.74
CA VAL A 116 -6.79 -2.17 2.54
C VAL A 116 -7.37 -3.50 2.01
N VAL A 117 -7.72 -4.43 2.89
CA VAL A 117 -8.35 -5.71 2.50
C VAL A 117 -9.73 -5.50 1.87
N GLY A 118 -10.55 -4.62 2.46
CA GLY A 118 -11.85 -4.24 1.90
C GLY A 118 -11.72 -3.52 0.56
N ALA A 119 -10.70 -2.68 0.40
CA ALA A 119 -10.38 -2.03 -0.86
C ALA A 119 -10.01 -3.04 -1.95
N ILE A 120 -9.13 -4.00 -1.66
CA ILE A 120 -8.78 -5.08 -2.60
C ILE A 120 -10.04 -5.83 -3.04
N ASN A 121 -10.92 -6.19 -2.10
CA ASN A 121 -12.19 -6.84 -2.42
C ASN A 121 -13.08 -5.96 -3.32
N ASN A 122 -13.22 -4.68 -2.99
CA ASN A 122 -14.06 -3.75 -3.74
C ASN A 122 -13.56 -3.57 -5.19
N TYR A 123 -12.27 -3.28 -5.37
CA TYR A 123 -11.70 -3.05 -6.71
C TYR A 123 -11.56 -4.34 -7.53
N THR A 124 -11.38 -5.50 -6.88
CA THR A 124 -11.48 -6.80 -7.58
C THR A 124 -12.88 -6.99 -8.16
N ASN A 125 -13.94 -6.82 -7.34
CA ASN A 125 -15.32 -6.93 -7.82
C ASN A 125 -15.65 -5.89 -8.90
N ALA A 126 -15.13 -4.66 -8.78
CA ALA A 126 -15.33 -3.60 -9.75
C ALA A 126 -14.75 -3.94 -11.14
N LEU A 127 -13.61 -4.66 -11.19
CA LEU A 127 -13.00 -5.11 -12.43
C LEU A 127 -13.70 -6.32 -13.05
N GLU A 128 -14.34 -7.16 -12.22
CA GLU A 128 -15.12 -8.30 -12.70
C GLU A 128 -16.53 -7.91 -13.19
N ASP A 129 -17.11 -6.85 -12.62
CA ASP A 129 -18.45 -6.36 -12.97
C ASP A 129 -18.39 -5.16 -13.92
N SER A 130 -18.64 -5.41 -15.20
CA SER A 130 -18.73 -4.34 -16.22
C SER A 130 -19.85 -3.30 -15.96
N SER A 131 -20.80 -3.57 -15.06
CA SER A 131 -21.84 -2.62 -14.64
C SER A 131 -21.44 -1.77 -13.44
N SER A 132 -20.26 -2.02 -12.87
CA SER A 132 -19.68 -1.24 -11.78
C SER A 132 -19.65 0.25 -12.13
N PRO A 133 -20.02 1.15 -11.19
CA PRO A 133 -19.95 2.58 -11.41
C PRO A 133 -18.51 3.12 -11.30
N TYR A 134 -17.55 2.29 -10.90
CA TYR A 134 -16.14 2.68 -10.78
C TYR A 134 -15.44 2.69 -12.13
N ASP A 135 -14.51 3.63 -12.30
CA ASP A 135 -13.65 3.65 -13.47
C ASP A 135 -12.72 2.41 -13.44
N PRO A 136 -12.66 1.61 -14.52
CA PRO A 136 -11.89 0.38 -14.54
C PRO A 136 -10.36 0.62 -14.52
N THR A 137 -9.90 1.76 -15.07
CA THR A 137 -8.49 2.14 -14.99
C THR A 137 -8.11 2.51 -13.57
N GLU A 138 -8.89 3.36 -12.90
CA GLU A 138 -8.68 3.69 -11.47
C GLU A 138 -8.76 2.43 -10.61
N SER A 139 -9.72 1.53 -10.88
CA SER A 139 -9.89 0.27 -10.14
C SER A 139 -8.66 -0.64 -10.25
N LEU A 140 -8.10 -0.80 -11.46
CA LEU A 140 -6.87 -1.54 -11.67
C LEU A 140 -5.69 -0.94 -10.92
N MET A 141 -5.54 0.38 -10.98
CA MET A 141 -4.42 1.09 -10.36
C MET A 141 -4.51 1.07 -8.83
N PHE A 142 -5.71 1.21 -8.25
CA PHE A 142 -5.94 1.02 -6.82
C PHE A 142 -5.69 -0.43 -6.38
N LEU A 143 -6.20 -1.41 -7.13
CA LEU A 143 -5.99 -2.82 -6.82
C LEU A 143 -4.49 -3.15 -6.79
N ALA A 144 -3.74 -2.75 -7.82
CA ALA A 144 -2.31 -3.01 -7.91
C ALA A 144 -1.52 -2.35 -6.77
N HIS A 145 -1.90 -1.13 -6.36
CA HIS A 145 -1.32 -0.44 -5.22
C HIS A 145 -1.61 -1.18 -3.90
N PHE A 146 -2.88 -1.42 -3.58
CA PHE A 146 -3.29 -2.01 -2.31
C PHE A 146 -2.82 -3.46 -2.12
N VAL A 147 -2.65 -4.22 -3.21
CA VAL A 147 -1.98 -5.52 -3.16
C VAL A 147 -0.52 -5.37 -2.75
N GLY A 148 0.17 -4.29 -3.12
CA GLY A 148 1.48 -3.97 -2.55
C GLY A 148 1.39 -3.71 -1.05
N ASP A 149 0.48 -2.83 -0.64
CA ASP A 149 0.39 -2.30 0.73
C ASP A 149 0.09 -3.36 1.76
N VAL A 150 -0.85 -4.25 1.44
CA VAL A 150 -1.23 -5.33 2.35
C VAL A 150 -0.05 -6.26 2.67
N HIS A 151 0.97 -6.28 1.82
CA HIS A 151 2.21 -7.04 2.03
C HIS A 151 3.32 -6.23 2.73
N GLN A 152 3.15 -4.93 2.98
CA GLN A 152 4.04 -4.15 3.84
C GLN A 152 3.64 -4.41 5.30
N PRO A 153 4.49 -5.05 6.14
CA PRO A 153 4.08 -5.51 7.48
C PRO A 153 3.46 -4.42 8.38
N LEU A 154 3.94 -3.19 8.30
CA LEU A 154 3.48 -2.08 9.14
C LEU A 154 2.21 -1.40 8.61
N HIS A 155 1.75 -1.73 7.41
CA HIS A 155 0.40 -1.42 6.93
C HIS A 155 -0.65 -2.35 7.56
N CYS A 156 -0.23 -3.45 8.16
CA CYS A 156 -1.06 -4.28 9.04
C CYS A 156 -0.63 -4.11 10.52
N GLY A 157 -0.20 -2.89 10.87
CA GLY A 157 0.38 -2.54 12.16
C GLY A 157 -0.64 -2.12 13.24
N HIS A 158 -0.12 -1.59 14.36
CA HIS A 158 -0.96 -1.19 15.48
C HIS A 158 -1.53 0.22 15.31
N VAL A 159 -2.81 0.41 15.67
CA VAL A 159 -3.43 1.75 15.72
C VAL A 159 -2.61 2.69 16.62
N LYS A 160 -2.16 2.19 17.77
CA LYS A 160 -1.55 2.99 18.84
C LYS A 160 -0.28 3.71 18.39
N ASP A 161 0.52 3.07 17.54
CA ASP A 161 1.76 3.63 17.03
C ASP A 161 1.64 4.15 15.59
N LEU A 162 0.42 4.12 15.04
CA LEU A 162 0.08 4.47 13.66
C LEU A 162 0.90 3.65 12.66
N GLY A 163 0.93 2.32 12.83
CA GLY A 163 1.74 1.44 12.00
C GLY A 163 3.23 1.74 12.14
N GLY A 164 3.72 2.08 13.33
CA GLY A 164 5.12 2.43 13.57
C GLY A 164 5.53 3.86 13.16
N ASN A 165 4.63 4.69 12.63
CA ASN A 165 4.94 6.08 12.27
C ASN A 165 5.38 6.93 13.48
N THR A 166 4.87 6.62 14.68
CA THR A 166 5.23 7.33 15.91
C THR A 166 6.49 6.77 16.59
N ILE A 167 7.03 5.65 16.10
CA ILE A 167 8.25 5.03 16.62
C ILE A 167 9.45 5.67 15.93
N ILE A 168 10.04 6.65 16.60
CA ILE A 168 11.19 7.39 16.08
C ILE A 168 12.47 6.58 16.27
N VAL A 169 13.23 6.39 15.20
CA VAL A 169 14.47 5.61 15.16
C VAL A 169 15.57 6.38 14.43
N HIS A 170 16.77 5.80 14.38
CA HIS A 170 17.81 6.20 13.44
C HIS A 170 18.05 5.04 12.48
N TRP A 171 17.95 5.30 11.18
CA TRP A 171 18.43 4.42 10.14
C TRP A 171 19.87 4.83 9.80
N TYR A 172 20.84 4.03 10.28
CA TYR A 172 22.24 4.42 10.34
C TYR A 172 22.41 5.80 11.02
N THR A 173 22.89 6.80 10.28
CA THR A 173 23.18 8.14 10.80
C THR A 173 22.00 9.10 10.69
N ARG A 174 20.90 8.71 10.03
CA ARG A 174 19.75 9.59 9.76
C ARG A 174 18.57 9.24 10.64
N LYS A 175 17.96 10.25 11.25
CA LYS A 175 16.69 10.12 11.97
C LYS A 175 15.58 9.74 11.01
N SER A 176 14.76 8.76 11.38
CA SER A 176 13.59 8.29 10.64
C SER A 176 12.47 7.87 11.61
N ASN A 177 11.39 7.28 11.09
CA ASN A 177 10.43 6.51 11.88
C ASN A 177 10.39 5.06 11.37
N LEU A 178 9.89 4.13 12.18
CA LEU A 178 9.92 2.70 11.85
C LEU A 178 9.13 2.37 10.57
N HIS A 179 7.98 3.01 10.35
CA HIS A 179 7.17 2.83 9.14
C HIS A 179 7.98 3.14 7.87
N HIS A 180 8.58 4.33 7.84
CA HIS A 180 9.41 4.80 6.71
C HIS A 180 10.64 3.92 6.49
N VAL A 181 11.20 3.33 7.56
CA VAL A 181 12.32 2.39 7.41
C VAL A 181 11.91 1.19 6.57
N TRP A 182 10.71 0.64 6.79
CA TRP A 182 10.18 -0.49 6.03
C TRP A 182 9.75 -0.09 4.63
N ASP A 183 9.01 1.01 4.46
CA ASP A 183 8.52 1.44 3.14
C ASP A 183 9.67 1.76 2.17
N VAL A 184 10.72 2.42 2.66
CA VAL A 184 11.70 3.10 1.83
C VAL A 184 13.13 2.66 2.18
N ASN A 185 13.54 2.85 3.43
CA ASN A 185 14.98 2.87 3.72
C ASN A 185 15.66 1.51 3.56
N VAL A 186 14.99 0.40 3.92
CA VAL A 186 15.52 -0.95 3.70
C VAL A 186 15.74 -1.21 2.21
N ILE A 187 14.77 -0.84 1.37
CA ILE A 187 14.84 -1.03 -0.09
C ILE A 187 15.96 -0.17 -0.69
N GLU A 188 15.97 1.14 -0.43
CA GLU A 188 16.98 2.05 -0.96
C GLU A 188 18.40 1.64 -0.54
N THR A 189 18.56 1.20 0.71
CA THR A 189 19.85 0.73 1.21
C THR A 189 20.29 -0.54 0.49
N ALA A 190 19.38 -1.51 0.31
CA ALA A 190 19.68 -2.73 -0.43
C ALA A 190 20.02 -2.45 -1.90
N LEU A 191 19.25 -1.59 -2.57
CA LEU A 191 19.52 -1.14 -3.94
C LEU A 191 20.92 -0.56 -4.07
N LYS A 192 21.31 0.30 -3.14
CA LYS A 192 22.62 0.93 -3.14
C LYS A 192 23.75 -0.06 -2.82
N GLU A 193 23.60 -0.88 -1.79
CA GLU A 193 24.68 -1.74 -1.28
C GLU A 193 24.90 -2.99 -2.15
N PHE A 194 23.84 -3.56 -2.71
CA PHE A 194 23.91 -4.87 -3.38
C PHE A 194 23.63 -4.81 -4.89
N TYR A 195 23.00 -3.74 -5.38
CA TYR A 195 22.50 -3.67 -6.76
C TYR A 195 22.97 -2.43 -7.54
N ASN A 196 23.93 -1.66 -7.00
CA ASN A 196 24.48 -0.48 -7.67
C ASN A 196 23.39 0.52 -8.13
N GLU A 197 22.36 0.69 -7.30
CA GLU A 197 21.20 1.54 -7.54
C GLU A 197 20.35 1.13 -8.77
N ASP A 198 20.54 -0.10 -9.29
CA ASP A 198 19.77 -0.64 -10.41
C ASP A 198 18.59 -1.51 -9.93
N VAL A 199 17.41 -0.89 -9.95
CA VAL A 199 16.13 -1.54 -9.63
C VAL A 199 15.85 -2.74 -10.53
N SER A 200 16.25 -2.70 -11.81
CA SER A 200 16.00 -3.80 -12.74
C SER A 200 16.79 -5.06 -12.35
N THR A 201 18.01 -4.88 -11.84
CA THR A 201 18.85 -5.99 -11.34
C THR A 201 18.26 -6.57 -10.05
N MET A 202 17.76 -5.75 -9.13
CA MET A 202 17.08 -6.24 -7.92
C MET A 202 15.80 -7.01 -8.26
N ILE A 203 14.96 -6.49 -9.16
CA ILE A 203 13.76 -7.19 -9.65
C ILE A 203 14.14 -8.54 -10.26
N LYS A 204 15.18 -8.57 -11.10
CA LYS A 204 15.64 -9.81 -11.73
C LYS A 204 16.09 -10.83 -10.68
N ALA A 205 16.84 -10.41 -9.67
CA ALA A 205 17.27 -11.27 -8.58
C ALA A 205 16.07 -11.87 -7.80
N ILE A 206 15.08 -11.04 -7.47
CA ILE A 206 13.85 -11.50 -6.81
C ILE A 206 13.09 -12.50 -7.69
N LYS A 207 12.92 -12.21 -8.99
CA LYS A 207 12.25 -13.12 -9.93
C LYS A 207 12.98 -14.47 -10.05
N MET A 208 14.31 -14.47 -10.08
CA MET A 208 15.10 -15.71 -10.09
C MET A 208 14.86 -16.51 -8.80
N ASN A 209 14.84 -15.86 -7.64
CA ASN A 209 14.53 -16.56 -6.39
C ASN A 209 13.10 -17.13 -6.39
N ILE A 210 12.12 -16.42 -6.95
CA ILE A 210 10.74 -16.93 -7.09
C ILE A 210 10.71 -18.21 -7.94
N THR A 211 11.44 -18.25 -9.06
CA THR A 211 11.44 -19.41 -9.96
C THR A 211 12.31 -20.57 -9.47
N ASP A 212 13.31 -20.29 -8.65
CA ASP A 212 14.33 -21.26 -8.25
C ASP A 212 14.16 -21.63 -6.76
N GLU A 213 14.67 -20.79 -5.86
CA GLU A 213 14.74 -21.03 -4.41
C GLU A 213 13.36 -21.14 -3.74
N TRP A 214 12.43 -20.25 -4.09
CA TRP A 214 11.08 -20.15 -3.50
C TRP A 214 9.99 -20.85 -4.32
N SER A 215 10.38 -21.63 -5.34
CA SER A 215 9.45 -22.28 -6.27
C SER A 215 8.44 -23.23 -5.61
N THR A 216 8.73 -23.71 -4.39
CA THR A 216 7.81 -24.54 -3.60
C THR A 216 6.86 -23.73 -2.71
N GLU A 217 7.27 -22.53 -2.32
CA GLU A 217 6.50 -21.60 -1.50
C GLU A 217 5.55 -20.77 -2.36
N GLU A 218 5.99 -20.36 -3.55
CA GLU A 218 5.22 -19.52 -4.47
C GLU A 218 3.84 -20.11 -4.80
N LYS A 219 3.76 -21.43 -5.06
CA LYS A 219 2.47 -22.12 -5.28
C LYS A 219 1.51 -21.98 -4.11
N GLN A 220 2.03 -21.85 -2.89
CA GLN A 220 1.22 -21.65 -1.69
C GLN A 220 0.72 -20.20 -1.60
N TRP A 221 1.56 -19.23 -1.99
CA TRP A 221 1.21 -17.81 -2.04
C TRP A 221 0.07 -17.54 -3.03
N GLU A 222 0.09 -18.16 -4.21
CA GLU A 222 -0.95 -18.00 -5.24
C GLU A 222 -2.30 -18.62 -4.84
N THR A 223 -2.28 -19.60 -3.94
CA THR A 223 -3.49 -20.36 -3.63
C THR A 223 -4.46 -19.49 -2.83
N CYS A 224 -5.55 -19.04 -3.45
CA CYS A 224 -6.69 -18.47 -2.73
C CYS A 224 -7.98 -19.23 -3.03
N ARG A 225 -8.78 -19.51 -1.99
CA ARG A 225 -10.04 -20.29 -2.11
C ARG A 225 -11.13 -19.53 -2.87
N SER A 226 -11.04 -18.21 -2.92
CA SER A 226 -11.97 -17.33 -3.63
C SER A 226 -11.24 -16.61 -4.75
N ARG A 227 -11.95 -16.35 -5.86
CA ARG A 227 -11.44 -15.51 -6.96
C ARG A 227 -11.77 -14.03 -6.78
N THR A 228 -12.81 -13.74 -5.99
CA THR A 228 -13.42 -12.40 -5.87
C THR A 228 -13.26 -11.81 -4.47
N LYS A 229 -12.72 -12.61 -3.55
CA LYS A 229 -12.45 -12.20 -2.16
C LYS A 229 -11.03 -12.55 -1.78
N THR A 230 -10.37 -11.62 -1.10
CA THR A 230 -9.07 -11.80 -0.48
C THR A 230 -9.07 -12.99 0.47
N CYS A 231 -7.99 -13.76 0.44
CA CYS A 231 -7.68 -14.74 1.48
C CYS A 231 -6.92 -14.07 2.62
N ALA A 232 -7.43 -12.97 3.17
CA ALA A 232 -6.70 -12.15 4.15
C ALA A 232 -6.49 -12.83 5.51
N ASP A 233 -7.24 -13.90 5.79
CA ASP A 233 -7.10 -14.72 7.01
C ASP A 233 -6.21 -15.97 6.79
N LYS A 234 -5.53 -16.10 5.63
CA LYS A 234 -4.52 -17.14 5.39
C LYS A 234 -3.18 -16.74 6.00
#